data_AF-A0A842X485-F1
#
_entry.id   AF-A0A842X485-F1
#
_cell.length_a   1.000
_cell.length_b   1.000
_cell.length_c   1.000
_cell.angle_alpha   90.00
_cell.angle_beta   90.00
_cell.angle_gamma   90.00
#
_symmetry.space_group_name_H-M   'P 1'
#
loop_
_entity.id
_entity.type
_entity.pdbx_description
1 polymer ?
#
loop_
_entity_poly.entity_id
_entity_poly.type
_entity_poly.pdbx_seq_one_letter_code
_entity_poly.pdbx_strand_id
1 'polypeptide(L)'
;MGKKLLELYSKNPYYQLGLLAFLLILYIFTKVSMFGVLFAVALVATVALEIWLGSKKHGWKGELKDTAISLAGIVVLWFALTIILNTSVPINAVVSCSMLPNVERGDLILVQGAEPLGYEIDLSEQELSALQSHTSTVTAEGLGSFELQGSLYSYCVQHKDEVCTLFASSPGIFSEQKGPFTFNYGECIRESEEVSLSTPCIHSVDFKGETYYTNLSHDTIVYAPPSGDLYSYTGDIIHRLFFKIRSGGETYYLTKGDNNPMFDVQAYDYSAMLGNNAPSSGHYKGKILFKVPFLGYPKLFISGFYAETANCGSTLEYPSVS
;
A
#
# COMPACT_ATOMS: atom_id res chain seq x y z
N MET A 1 -27.03 31.32 25.29
CA MET A 1 -26.37 30.00 25.17
C MET A 1 -24.86 30.10 24.90
N GLY A 2 -24.39 31.01 24.03
CA GLY A 2 -22.97 31.09 23.63
C GLY A 2 -21.92 31.32 24.74
N LYS A 3 -22.14 32.24 25.69
CA LYS A 3 -21.13 32.54 26.73
C LYS A 3 -20.83 31.37 27.68
N LYS A 4 -21.86 30.64 28.14
CA LYS A 4 -21.70 29.44 28.99
C LYS A 4 -20.98 28.31 28.26
N LEU A 5 -21.25 28.14 26.96
CA LEU A 5 -20.62 27.10 26.14
C LEU A 5 -19.13 27.40 25.94
N LEU A 6 -18.79 28.65 25.62
CA LEU A 6 -17.41 29.15 25.54
C LEU A 6 -16.65 29.01 26.86
N GLU A 7 -17.33 29.27 27.98
CA GLU A 7 -16.73 29.13 29.31
C GLU A 7 -16.44 27.67 29.66
N LEU A 8 -17.38 26.75 29.33
CA LEU A 8 -17.20 25.31 29.48
C LEU A 8 -16.03 24.79 28.63
N TYR A 9 -15.95 25.26 27.39
CA TYR A 9 -14.87 24.94 26.44
C TYR A 9 -13.51 25.44 26.92
N SER A 10 -13.44 26.69 27.41
CA SER A 10 -12.17 27.28 27.88
C SER A 10 -11.62 26.64 29.15
N LYS A 11 -12.49 26.05 29.98
CA LYS A 11 -12.12 25.49 31.29
C LYS A 11 -11.67 24.03 31.22
N ASN A 12 -12.01 23.30 30.16
CA ASN A 12 -11.74 21.87 30.09
C ASN A 12 -11.46 21.40 28.65
N PRO A 13 -10.18 21.44 28.21
CA PRO A 13 -9.76 21.03 26.86
C PRO A 13 -10.06 19.54 26.59
N TYR A 14 -10.28 18.73 27.63
CA TYR A 14 -10.60 17.31 27.47
C TYR A 14 -11.95 17.06 26.79
N TYR A 15 -12.89 18.02 26.80
CA TYR A 15 -14.15 17.87 26.05
C TYR A 15 -13.95 17.92 24.53
N GLN A 16 -13.05 18.78 24.04
CA GLN A 16 -12.71 18.85 22.62
C GLN A 16 -12.04 17.57 22.16
N LEU A 17 -11.02 17.14 22.92
CA LEU A 17 -10.33 15.88 22.66
C LEU A 17 -11.28 14.68 22.73
N GLY A 18 -12.20 14.67 23.69
CA GLY A 18 -13.24 13.65 23.81
C GLY A 18 -14.20 13.62 22.64
N LEU A 19 -14.66 14.77 22.14
CA LEU A 19 -15.51 14.86 20.95
C LEU A 19 -14.77 14.37 19.69
N LEU A 20 -13.52 14.81 19.52
CA LEU A 20 -12.67 14.37 18.41
C LEU A 20 -12.45 12.86 18.45
N ALA A 21 -12.08 12.31 19.61
CA ALA A 21 -11.93 10.88 19.81
C ALA A 21 -13.24 10.13 19.52
N PHE A 22 -14.37 10.62 20.01
CA PHE A 22 -15.69 10.01 19.79
C PHE A 22 -16.06 9.97 18.30
N LEU A 23 -15.91 11.08 17.57
CA LEU A 23 -16.20 11.14 16.13
C LEU A 23 -15.25 10.25 15.33
N LEU A 24 -13.97 10.21 15.71
CA LEU A 24 -12.98 9.33 15.09
C LEU A 24 -13.32 7.86 15.32
N ILE A 25 -13.67 7.47 16.55
CA ILE A 25 -14.11 6.12 16.90
C ILE A 25 -15.35 5.74 16.09
N LEU A 26 -16.38 6.60 16.06
CA LEU A 26 -17.57 6.35 15.24
C LEU A 26 -17.22 6.15 13.77
N TYR A 27 -16.35 6.98 13.21
CA TYR A 27 -15.87 6.81 11.84
C TYR A 27 -15.14 5.48 11.63
N ILE A 28 -14.23 5.10 12.53
CA ILE A 28 -13.46 3.85 12.45
C ILE A 28 -14.39 2.63 12.45
N PHE A 29 -15.39 2.59 13.35
CA PHE A 29 -16.26 1.43 13.53
C PHE A 29 -17.41 1.36 12.52
N THR A 30 -17.97 2.50 12.11
CA THR A 30 -19.13 2.51 11.20
C THR A 30 -18.75 2.71 9.74
N LYS A 31 -17.53 3.20 9.47
CA LYS A 31 -17.05 3.61 8.14
C LYS A 31 -17.92 4.67 7.45
N VAL A 32 -18.85 5.31 8.16
CA VAL A 32 -19.74 6.33 7.60
C VAL A 32 -18.99 7.65 7.43
N SER A 33 -18.83 8.09 6.17
CA SER A 33 -18.08 9.29 5.78
C SER A 33 -18.51 10.57 6.52
N MET A 34 -19.79 10.68 6.88
CA MET A 34 -20.32 11.80 7.67
C MET A 34 -19.56 12.00 8.99
N PHE A 35 -19.19 10.94 9.71
CA PHE A 35 -18.42 11.08 10.95
C PHE A 35 -17.00 11.59 10.69
N GLY A 36 -16.37 11.20 9.59
CA GLY A 36 -15.09 11.75 9.15
C GLY A 36 -15.17 13.25 8.83
N VAL A 37 -16.23 13.68 8.13
CA VAL A 37 -16.48 15.11 7.85
C VAL A 37 -16.72 15.89 9.15
N LEU A 38 -17.56 15.36 10.05
CA LEU A 38 -17.81 15.99 11.36
C LEU A 38 -16.55 16.08 12.21
N PHE A 39 -15.71 15.06 12.20
CA PHE A 39 -14.40 15.06 12.86
C PHE A 39 -13.52 16.20 12.31
N ALA A 40 -13.42 16.35 11.00
CA ALA A 40 -12.62 17.40 10.37
C ALA A 40 -13.13 18.80 10.72
N VAL A 41 -14.45 19.02 10.68
CA VAL A 41 -15.06 20.29 11.10
C VAL A 41 -14.79 20.57 12.57
N ALA A 42 -14.94 19.57 13.44
CA ALA A 42 -14.67 19.69 14.87
C ALA A 42 -13.18 19.98 15.15
N LEU A 43 -12.25 19.39 14.37
CA LEU A 43 -10.81 19.62 14.49
C LEU A 43 -10.46 21.06 14.11
N VAL A 44 -10.95 21.53 12.97
CA VAL A 44 -10.76 22.93 12.53
C VAL A 44 -11.35 23.90 13.55
N ALA A 45 -12.57 23.63 14.05
CA ALA A 45 -13.20 24.46 15.08
C ALA A 45 -12.41 24.47 16.39
N THR A 46 -11.83 23.33 16.78
CA THR A 46 -10.98 23.19 17.96
C THR A 46 -9.72 24.03 17.82
N VAL A 47 -8.97 23.88 16.72
CA VAL A 47 -7.77 24.67 16.44
C VAL A 47 -8.08 26.17 16.37
N ALA A 48 -9.14 26.55 15.66
CA ALA A 48 -9.54 27.95 15.54
C ALA A 48 -9.90 28.57 16.90
N LEU A 49 -10.58 27.81 17.75
CA LEU A 49 -10.95 28.26 19.08
C LEU A 49 -9.73 28.35 20.01
N GLU A 50 -8.81 27.40 19.96
CA GLU A 50 -7.55 27.46 20.71
C GLU A 50 -6.74 28.70 20.35
N ILE A 51 -6.55 28.96 19.05
CA ILE A 51 -5.87 30.17 18.55
C ILE A 51 -6.60 31.43 19.05
N TRP A 52 -7.93 31.47 18.98
CA TRP A 52 -8.70 32.63 19.42
C TRP A 52 -8.61 32.86 20.92
N LEU A 53 -8.76 31.81 21.74
CA LEU A 53 -8.66 31.90 23.20
C LEU A 53 -7.26 32.29 23.64
N GLY A 54 -6.24 31.68 23.03
CA GLY A 54 -4.85 32.03 23.26
C GLY A 54 -4.55 33.48 22.92
N SER A 55 -5.08 33.97 21.77
CA SER A 55 -4.86 35.36 21.33
C SER A 55 -5.42 36.38 22.32
N LYS A 56 -6.48 36.03 23.05
CA LYS A 56 -7.05 36.86 24.12
C LYS A 56 -6.22 36.84 25.40
N LYS A 57 -5.50 35.76 25.67
CA LYS A 57 -4.73 35.56 26.91
C LYS A 57 -3.32 36.13 26.82
N HIS A 58 -2.61 35.88 25.73
CA HIS A 58 -1.20 36.25 25.55
C HIS A 58 -0.96 37.20 24.37
N GLY A 59 -2.03 37.63 23.68
CA GLY A 59 -1.96 38.49 22.50
C GLY A 59 -1.58 37.72 21.24
N TRP A 60 -1.95 38.27 20.08
CA TRP A 60 -1.67 37.65 18.77
C TRP A 60 -0.18 37.38 18.49
N LYS A 61 0.72 38.22 19.01
CA LYS A 61 2.17 38.01 18.88
C LYS A 61 2.66 36.79 19.67
N GLY A 62 2.06 36.53 20.84
CA GLY A 62 2.38 35.35 21.65
C GLY A 62 1.94 34.07 20.95
N GLU A 63 0.68 34.02 20.50
CA GLU A 63 0.15 32.85 19.78
C GLU A 63 0.90 32.52 18.50
N LEU A 64 1.28 33.54 17.72
CA LEU A 64 2.09 33.33 16.52
C LEU A 64 3.45 32.75 16.86
N LYS A 65 4.07 33.18 17.95
CA LYS A 65 5.35 32.64 18.42
C LYS A 65 5.21 31.18 18.85
N ASP A 66 4.19 30.85 19.65
CA ASP A 66 3.99 29.49 20.16
C ASP A 66 3.63 28.50 19.04
N THR A 67 2.79 28.94 18.10
CA THR A 67 2.48 28.19 16.88
C THR A 67 3.74 27.97 16.05
N ALA A 68 4.55 29.02 15.83
CA ALA A 68 5.81 28.90 15.08
C ALA A 68 6.81 27.95 15.76
N ILE A 69 6.92 27.99 17.10
CA ILE A 69 7.76 27.05 17.87
C ILE A 69 7.27 25.62 17.68
N SER A 70 5.95 25.38 17.73
CA SER A 70 5.37 24.05 17.57
C SER A 70 5.62 23.49 16.16
N LEU A 71 5.40 24.30 15.13
CA LEU A 71 5.70 23.93 13.74
C LEU A 71 7.20 23.67 13.54
N ALA A 72 8.07 24.52 14.09
CA ALA A 72 9.51 24.28 14.06
C ALA A 72 9.88 22.96 14.75
N GLY A 73 9.25 22.64 15.88
CA GLY A 73 9.41 21.36 16.58
C GLY A 73 9.02 20.17 15.72
N ILE A 74 7.89 20.22 15.00
CA ILE A 74 7.47 19.17 14.07
C ILE A 74 8.48 18.99 12.93
N VAL A 75 8.97 20.09 12.36
CA VAL A 75 9.99 20.05 11.29
C VAL A 75 11.29 19.44 11.80
N VAL A 76 11.76 19.85 12.98
CA VAL A 76 12.97 19.29 13.61
C VAL A 76 12.79 17.80 13.89
N LEU A 77 11.62 17.38 14.42
CA LEU A 77 11.31 15.98 14.65
C LEU A 77 11.32 15.17 13.35
N TRP A 78 10.72 15.70 12.28
CA TRP A 78 10.72 15.05 10.96
C TRP A 78 12.15 14.84 10.45
N PHE A 79 13.00 15.88 10.46
CA PHE A 79 14.39 15.78 10.05
C PHE A 79 15.20 14.82 10.94
N ALA A 80 14.97 14.86 12.26
CA ALA A 80 15.61 13.93 13.18
C ALA A 80 15.24 12.47 12.85
N LEU A 81 13.95 12.19 12.60
CA LEU A 81 13.49 10.87 12.20
C LEU A 81 14.09 10.44 10.86
N THR A 82 14.14 11.32 9.86
CA THR A 82 14.79 11.04 8.56
C THR A 82 16.24 10.62 8.71
N ILE A 83 16.99 11.29 9.60
CA ILE A 83 18.40 10.97 9.88
C ILE A 83 18.50 9.63 10.65
N ILE A 84 17.73 9.47 11.72
CA ILE A 84 17.79 8.27 12.60
C ILE A 84 17.38 7.01 11.83
N LEU A 85 16.33 7.10 11.02
CA LEU A 85 15.76 5.98 10.28
C LEU A 85 16.34 5.82 8.88
N ASN A 86 17.25 6.72 8.48
CA ASN A 86 17.90 6.73 7.17
C ASN A 86 16.91 6.65 6.00
N THR A 87 15.82 7.42 6.06
CA THR A 87 14.78 7.43 5.01
C THR A 87 14.16 8.81 4.83
N SER A 88 13.81 9.14 3.58
CA SER A 88 13.06 10.37 3.27
C SER A 88 11.59 10.31 3.71
N VAL A 89 11.05 9.13 4.05
CA VAL A 89 9.64 8.92 4.44
C VAL A 89 9.57 8.16 5.77
N PRO A 90 10.07 8.72 6.89
CA PRO A 90 10.14 8.01 8.17
C PRO A 90 8.78 7.57 8.71
N ILE A 91 7.71 8.28 8.37
CA ILE A 91 6.34 7.96 8.73
C ILE A 91 5.48 7.98 7.47
N ASN A 92 4.68 6.93 7.25
CA ASN A 92 3.71 6.86 6.16
C ASN A 92 2.35 6.35 6.64
N ALA A 93 1.30 6.49 5.83
CA ALA A 93 -0.02 5.95 6.12
C ALA A 93 -0.47 5.03 5.00
N VAL A 94 -1.09 3.92 5.36
CA VAL A 94 -1.50 2.87 4.43
C VAL A 94 -2.81 3.26 3.77
N VAL A 95 -2.81 3.37 2.45
CA VAL A 95 -3.94 3.88 1.66
C VAL A 95 -4.77 2.80 0.96
N SER A 96 -4.36 1.53 1.01
CA SER A 96 -5.08 0.42 0.35
C SER A 96 -5.18 -0.80 1.25
N CYS A 97 -5.93 -1.80 0.80
CA CYS A 97 -6.06 -3.09 1.46
C CYS A 97 -5.28 -4.22 0.76
N SER A 98 -4.27 -3.87 -0.05
CA SER A 98 -3.44 -4.84 -0.78
C SER A 98 -2.51 -5.64 0.14
N MET A 99 -2.36 -5.24 1.39
CA MET A 99 -1.49 -5.88 2.38
C MET A 99 -2.23 -6.62 3.49
N LEU A 100 -3.55 -6.81 3.39
CA LEU A 100 -4.29 -7.61 4.37
C LEU A 100 -3.78 -9.06 4.40
N PRO A 101 -3.80 -9.71 5.59
CA PRO A 101 -4.13 -9.15 6.91
C PRO A 101 -2.94 -8.46 7.61
N ASN A 102 -1.75 -8.46 7.00
CA ASN A 102 -0.52 -8.01 7.65
C ASN A 102 -0.49 -6.49 7.92
N VAL A 103 -0.99 -5.66 7.01
CA VAL A 103 -1.07 -4.20 7.16
C VAL A 103 -2.43 -3.71 6.67
N GLU A 104 -3.10 -2.90 7.48
CA GLU A 104 -4.47 -2.43 7.22
C GLU A 104 -4.51 -0.98 6.73
N ARG A 105 -5.53 -0.67 5.94
CA ARG A 105 -5.81 0.70 5.53
C ARG A 105 -6.05 1.59 6.75
N GLY A 106 -5.34 2.71 6.79
CA GLY A 106 -5.35 3.64 7.91
C GLY A 106 -4.37 3.30 9.03
N ASP A 107 -3.55 2.25 8.89
CA ASP A 107 -2.36 2.09 9.72
C ASP A 107 -1.36 3.22 9.45
N LEU A 108 -0.75 3.74 10.52
CA LEU A 108 0.44 4.59 10.44
C LEU A 108 1.67 3.70 10.57
N ILE A 109 2.59 3.77 9.62
CA ILE A 109 3.78 2.91 9.58
C ILE A 109 5.05 3.72 9.83
N LEU A 110 5.98 3.13 10.58
CA LEU A 110 7.35 3.64 10.70
C LEU A 110 8.25 2.91 9.72
N VAL A 111 9.01 3.67 8.93
CA VAL A 111 9.83 3.18 7.83
C VAL A 111 11.30 3.41 8.13
N GLN A 112 12.15 2.45 7.78
CA GLN A 112 13.61 2.55 7.91
C GLN A 112 14.28 2.22 6.58
N GLY A 113 15.21 3.06 6.11
CA GLY A 113 16.01 2.81 4.91
C GLY A 113 17.19 1.89 5.15
N ALA A 114 16.95 0.75 5.80
CA ALA A 114 17.92 -0.33 5.94
C ALA A 114 17.66 -1.39 4.87
N GLU A 115 18.68 -2.13 4.45
CA GLU A 115 18.54 -3.19 3.45
C GLU A 115 17.41 -4.18 3.82
N PRO A 116 16.43 -4.40 2.93
CA PRO A 116 15.31 -5.28 3.21
C PRO A 116 15.69 -6.75 3.00
N LEU A 117 14.99 -7.63 3.69
CA LEU A 117 15.09 -9.08 3.57
C LEU A 117 14.16 -9.59 2.47
N GLY A 118 14.73 -10.33 1.52
CA GLY A 118 14.05 -11.03 0.44
C GLY A 118 15.03 -11.99 -0.25
N TYR A 119 14.55 -12.80 -1.20
CA TYR A 119 15.45 -13.65 -1.99
C TYR A 119 16.41 -12.78 -2.81
N GLU A 120 17.67 -13.17 -2.92
CA GLU A 120 18.67 -12.43 -3.70
C GLU A 120 19.03 -13.18 -4.97
N ILE A 121 18.92 -12.51 -6.11
CA ILE A 121 19.22 -13.08 -7.42
C ILE A 121 19.94 -12.07 -8.31
N ASP A 122 20.71 -12.58 -9.27
CA ASP A 122 21.41 -11.78 -10.28
C ASP A 122 20.78 -12.00 -11.66
N LEU A 123 20.49 -10.88 -12.33
CA LEU A 123 20.04 -10.83 -13.73
C LEU A 123 21.04 -10.05 -14.58
N SER A 124 21.27 -10.50 -15.81
CA SER A 124 21.81 -9.66 -16.86
C SER A 124 20.86 -8.51 -17.19
N GLU A 125 21.37 -7.41 -17.75
CA GLU A 125 20.54 -6.26 -18.14
C GLU A 125 19.48 -6.64 -19.18
N GLN A 126 19.78 -7.64 -20.03
CA GLN A 126 18.83 -8.19 -21.01
C GLN A 126 17.70 -8.96 -20.32
N GLU A 127 18.01 -9.80 -19.33
CA GLU A 127 17.01 -10.51 -18.53
C GLU A 127 16.11 -9.54 -17.76
N LEU A 128 16.68 -8.48 -17.18
CA LEU A 128 15.91 -7.42 -16.50
C LEU A 128 14.99 -6.68 -17.48
N SER A 129 15.52 -6.30 -18.66
CA SER A 129 14.72 -5.65 -19.71
C SER A 129 13.56 -6.53 -20.17
N ALA A 130 13.77 -7.84 -20.25
CA ALA A 130 12.72 -8.80 -20.59
C ALA A 130 11.67 -8.94 -19.47
N LEU A 131 12.08 -8.94 -18.20
CA LEU A 131 11.14 -8.89 -17.06
C LEU A 131 10.30 -7.61 -17.07
N GLN A 132 10.90 -6.47 -17.43
CA GLN A 132 10.20 -5.19 -17.50
C GLN A 132 9.38 -5.02 -18.79
N SER A 133 9.53 -5.92 -19.77
CA SER A 133 8.66 -5.94 -20.92
C SER A 133 7.21 -6.16 -20.47
N HIS A 134 6.28 -5.39 -21.01
CA HIS A 134 4.86 -5.60 -20.72
C HIS A 134 4.27 -6.74 -21.53
N THR A 135 5.06 -7.71 -21.99
CA THR A 135 4.60 -8.89 -22.72
C THR A 135 4.96 -10.14 -21.93
N SER A 136 4.03 -11.09 -21.89
CA SER A 136 4.26 -12.40 -21.28
C SER A 136 3.82 -13.51 -22.21
N THR A 137 4.46 -14.67 -22.08
CA THR A 137 4.07 -15.90 -22.75
C THR A 137 3.32 -16.76 -21.75
N VAL A 138 2.05 -17.01 -22.01
CA VAL A 138 1.23 -17.92 -21.21
C VAL A 138 1.32 -19.30 -21.82
N THR A 139 1.57 -20.30 -20.99
CA THR A 139 1.53 -21.72 -21.36
C THR A 139 0.45 -22.40 -20.53
N ALA A 140 -0.40 -23.18 -21.20
CA ALA A 140 -1.42 -23.97 -20.52
C ALA A 140 -1.48 -25.41 -21.04
N GLU A 141 -1.62 -26.36 -20.13
CA GLU A 141 -1.75 -27.78 -20.49
C GLU A 141 -2.97 -27.99 -21.41
N GLY A 142 -2.74 -28.59 -22.58
CA GLY A 142 -3.80 -28.84 -23.57
C GLY A 142 -4.14 -27.67 -24.51
N LEU A 143 -3.73 -26.43 -24.21
CA LEU A 143 -3.97 -25.26 -25.08
C LEU A 143 -2.72 -24.74 -25.80
N GLY A 144 -1.52 -25.17 -25.39
CA GLY A 144 -0.26 -24.71 -25.97
C GLY A 144 0.22 -23.40 -25.34
N SER A 145 0.79 -22.50 -26.13
CA SER A 145 1.31 -21.22 -25.64
C SER A 145 0.90 -20.05 -26.51
N PHE A 146 0.66 -18.91 -25.89
CA PHE A 146 0.27 -17.67 -26.56
C PHE A 146 0.85 -16.46 -25.82
N GLU A 147 0.99 -15.34 -26.52
CA GLU A 147 1.49 -14.10 -25.95
C GLU A 147 0.34 -13.16 -25.59
N LEU A 148 0.52 -12.36 -24.54
CA LEU A 148 -0.39 -11.29 -24.16
C LEU A 148 0.36 -10.09 -23.59
N GLN A 149 -0.31 -8.94 -23.54
CA GLN A 149 0.21 -7.77 -22.82
C GLN A 149 -0.12 -7.89 -21.32
N GLY A 150 0.83 -7.59 -20.45
CA GLY A 150 0.67 -7.76 -19.00
C GLY A 150 0.73 -9.22 -18.57
N SER A 151 -0.31 -9.66 -17.86
CA SER A 151 -0.47 -11.01 -17.32
C SER A 151 -1.83 -11.62 -17.69
N LEU A 152 -1.93 -12.94 -17.64
CA LEU A 152 -3.19 -13.67 -17.81
C LEU A 152 -4.23 -13.18 -16.79
N TYR A 153 -3.80 -12.94 -15.55
CA TYR A 153 -4.67 -12.39 -14.52
C TYR A 153 -5.20 -11.00 -14.92
N SER A 154 -4.31 -10.07 -15.30
CA SER A 154 -4.69 -8.72 -15.73
C SER A 154 -5.59 -8.73 -16.97
N TYR A 155 -5.34 -9.65 -17.90
CA TYR A 155 -6.17 -9.85 -19.08
C TYR A 155 -7.58 -10.30 -18.68
N CYS A 156 -7.71 -11.32 -17.83
CA CYS A 156 -9.00 -11.92 -17.48
C CYS A 156 -9.85 -11.12 -16.50
N VAL A 157 -9.29 -10.16 -15.77
CA VAL A 157 -10.11 -9.18 -15.03
C VAL A 157 -10.74 -8.12 -15.95
N GLN A 158 -10.23 -7.97 -17.18
CA GLN A 158 -10.67 -6.96 -18.16
C GLN A 158 -11.39 -7.57 -19.38
N HIS A 159 -11.31 -8.89 -19.56
CA HIS A 159 -11.88 -9.61 -20.70
C HIS A 159 -12.73 -10.80 -20.22
N LYS A 160 -13.63 -11.27 -21.09
CA LYS A 160 -14.50 -12.42 -20.82
C LYS A 160 -14.53 -13.32 -22.04
N ASP A 161 -13.59 -14.27 -22.08
CA ASP A 161 -13.50 -15.30 -23.11
C ASP A 161 -13.32 -16.71 -22.51
N GLU A 162 -13.15 -17.69 -23.39
CA GLU A 162 -13.02 -19.10 -23.02
C GLU A 162 -11.76 -19.37 -22.21
N VAL A 163 -10.64 -18.72 -22.56
CA VAL A 163 -9.37 -18.83 -21.81
C VAL A 163 -9.56 -18.32 -20.40
N CYS A 164 -10.25 -17.20 -20.22
CA CYS A 164 -10.53 -16.64 -18.90
C CYS A 164 -11.50 -17.47 -18.07
N THR A 165 -12.47 -18.12 -18.73
CA THR A 165 -13.37 -19.06 -18.05
C THR A 165 -12.57 -20.27 -17.53
N LEU A 166 -11.67 -20.82 -18.35
CA LEU A 166 -10.82 -21.94 -17.97
C LEU A 166 -9.80 -21.54 -16.90
N PHE A 167 -9.20 -20.35 -17.01
CA PHE A 167 -8.29 -19.81 -16.00
C PHE A 167 -8.97 -19.64 -14.65
N ALA A 168 -10.22 -19.17 -14.63
CA ALA A 168 -10.99 -19.04 -13.39
C ALA A 168 -11.33 -20.40 -12.76
N SER A 169 -11.61 -21.44 -13.57
CA SER A 169 -12.01 -22.77 -13.07
C SER A 169 -10.84 -23.73 -12.80
N SER A 170 -9.68 -23.50 -13.41
CA SER A 170 -8.54 -24.41 -13.38
C SER A 170 -7.21 -23.65 -13.50
N PRO A 171 -6.92 -22.68 -12.62
CA PRO A 171 -5.73 -21.84 -12.75
C PRO A 171 -4.42 -22.63 -12.73
N GLY A 172 -4.38 -23.78 -12.04
CA GLY A 172 -3.19 -24.62 -11.90
C GLY A 172 -2.62 -25.20 -13.19
N ILE A 173 -3.37 -25.19 -14.29
CA ILE A 173 -2.85 -25.65 -15.59
C ILE A 173 -2.08 -24.56 -16.33
N PHE A 174 -2.13 -23.31 -15.83
CA PHE A 174 -1.52 -22.14 -16.46
C PHE A 174 -0.22 -21.77 -15.77
N SER A 175 0.76 -21.41 -16.59
CA SER A 175 1.97 -20.71 -16.17
C SER A 175 2.21 -19.52 -17.09
N GLU A 176 2.86 -18.49 -16.56
CA GLU A 176 3.16 -17.28 -17.30
C GLU A 176 4.64 -16.98 -17.23
N GLN A 177 5.30 -16.95 -18.37
CA GLN A 177 6.70 -16.56 -18.48
C GLN A 177 6.80 -15.06 -18.77
N LYS A 178 7.59 -14.35 -17.96
CA LYS A 178 7.92 -12.93 -18.15
C LYS A 178 9.40 -12.71 -17.87
N GLY A 179 10.16 -12.49 -18.93
CA GLY A 179 11.62 -12.55 -18.87
C GLY A 179 12.11 -13.93 -18.39
N PRO A 180 13.09 -13.99 -17.47
CA PRO A 180 13.62 -15.27 -16.98
C PRO A 180 12.76 -15.95 -15.91
N PHE A 181 11.61 -15.38 -15.55
CA PHE A 181 10.71 -15.90 -14.51
C PHE A 181 9.52 -16.61 -15.11
N THR A 182 9.15 -17.73 -14.50
CA THR A 182 7.87 -18.39 -14.75
C THR A 182 7.00 -18.28 -13.50
N PHE A 183 5.88 -17.58 -13.62
CA PHE A 183 4.87 -17.42 -12.58
C PHE A 183 3.86 -18.55 -12.70
N ASN A 184 3.81 -19.43 -11.70
CA ASN A 184 2.91 -20.57 -11.69
C ASN A 184 1.61 -20.20 -11.00
N TYR A 185 0.51 -20.30 -11.73
CA TYR A 185 -0.81 -20.03 -11.18
C TYR A 185 -1.32 -21.24 -10.39
N GLY A 186 -2.25 -20.97 -9.49
CA GLY A 186 -3.00 -21.99 -8.77
C GLY A 186 -4.22 -21.38 -8.10
N GLU A 187 -4.89 -22.19 -7.28
CA GLU A 187 -6.08 -21.76 -6.54
C GLU A 187 -5.67 -21.18 -5.19
N CYS A 188 -6.09 -19.94 -4.91
CA CYS A 188 -6.07 -19.35 -3.59
C CYS A 188 -7.49 -19.19 -3.07
N ILE A 189 -7.63 -19.08 -1.75
CA ILE A 189 -8.92 -18.81 -1.12
C ILE A 189 -9.02 -17.32 -0.82
N ARG A 190 -10.02 -16.66 -1.41
CA ARG A 190 -10.40 -15.30 -1.03
C ARG A 190 -11.52 -15.37 -0.01
N GLU A 191 -11.20 -15.03 1.24
CA GLU A 191 -12.15 -15.03 2.35
C GLU A 191 -12.72 -13.64 2.57
N SER A 192 -14.04 -13.55 2.71
CA SER A 192 -14.76 -12.35 3.16
C SER A 192 -15.71 -12.75 4.30
N GLU A 193 -16.36 -11.77 4.93
CA GLU A 193 -17.32 -12.04 6.02
C GLU A 193 -18.48 -12.96 5.57
N GLU A 194 -18.88 -12.89 4.30
CA GLU A 194 -20.08 -13.58 3.79
C GLU A 194 -19.75 -14.82 2.94
N VAL A 195 -18.60 -14.83 2.27
CA VAL A 195 -18.25 -15.86 1.29
C VAL A 195 -16.76 -16.17 1.27
N SER A 196 -16.44 -17.45 1.06
CA SER A 196 -15.11 -17.94 0.73
C SER A 196 -15.13 -18.44 -0.71
N LEU A 197 -14.29 -17.84 -1.57
CA LEU A 197 -14.26 -18.10 -3.01
C LEU A 197 -12.87 -18.54 -3.45
N SER A 198 -12.81 -19.59 -4.27
CA SER A 198 -11.58 -19.91 -5.01
C SER A 198 -11.30 -18.80 -6.02
N THR A 199 -10.06 -18.32 -6.06
CA THR A 199 -9.59 -17.31 -7.01
C THR A 199 -8.21 -17.68 -7.55
N PRO A 200 -7.95 -17.46 -8.85
CA PRO A 200 -6.61 -17.61 -9.41
C PRO A 200 -5.60 -16.70 -8.71
N CYS A 201 -4.42 -17.23 -8.43
CA CYS A 201 -3.31 -16.49 -7.83
C CYS A 201 -1.97 -17.13 -8.21
N ILE A 202 -0.86 -16.43 -7.95
CA ILE A 202 0.48 -17.02 -8.06
C ILE A 202 0.80 -17.86 -6.81
N HIS A 203 1.11 -19.14 -7.02
CA HIS A 203 1.58 -20.06 -5.98
C HIS A 203 3.09 -20.01 -5.83
N SER A 204 3.82 -20.00 -6.94
CA SER A 204 5.27 -20.02 -6.96
C SER A 204 5.82 -19.27 -8.16
N VAL A 205 7.11 -18.95 -8.07
CA VAL A 205 7.88 -18.35 -9.15
C VAL A 205 9.10 -19.21 -9.39
N ASP A 206 9.25 -19.73 -10.60
CA ASP A 206 10.45 -20.45 -11.01
C ASP A 206 11.46 -19.48 -11.62
N PHE A 207 12.72 -19.65 -11.22
CA PHE A 207 13.84 -18.89 -11.73
C PHE A 207 15.10 -19.77 -11.78
N LYS A 208 15.68 -19.91 -12.98
CA LYS A 208 16.91 -20.69 -13.23
C LYS A 208 16.88 -22.13 -12.67
N GLY A 209 15.71 -22.78 -12.73
CA GLY A 209 15.52 -24.17 -12.29
C GLY A 209 15.17 -24.34 -10.81
N GLU A 210 15.08 -23.23 -10.05
CA GLU A 210 14.67 -23.23 -8.65
C GLU A 210 13.26 -22.64 -8.51
N THR A 211 12.45 -23.21 -7.62
CA THR A 211 11.08 -22.76 -7.33
C THR A 211 11.06 -21.97 -6.02
N TYR A 212 10.51 -20.76 -6.09
CA TYR A 212 10.40 -19.85 -4.95
C TYR A 212 8.94 -19.64 -4.57
N TYR A 213 8.67 -19.61 -3.26
CA TYR A 213 7.33 -19.43 -2.71
C TYR A 213 7.22 -18.12 -1.95
N THR A 214 6.00 -17.65 -1.74
CA THR A 214 5.74 -16.48 -0.88
C THR A 214 6.24 -16.76 0.54
N ASN A 215 7.14 -15.92 1.04
CA ASN A 215 7.67 -16.01 2.39
C ASN A 215 7.19 -14.82 3.22
N LEU A 216 6.26 -15.05 4.14
CA LEU A 216 5.71 -14.01 5.03
C LEU A 216 6.71 -13.49 6.07
N SER A 217 7.92 -14.07 6.15
CA SER A 217 9.02 -13.54 6.97
C SER A 217 9.86 -12.49 6.22
N HIS A 218 9.67 -12.31 4.91
CA HIS A 218 10.34 -11.24 4.16
C HIS A 218 9.79 -9.86 4.53
N ASP A 219 10.63 -8.83 4.35
CA ASP A 219 10.26 -7.47 4.73
C ASP A 219 9.13 -6.92 3.83
N THR A 220 8.22 -6.15 4.42
CA THR A 220 7.33 -5.26 3.67
C THR A 220 8.06 -3.95 3.44
N ILE A 221 8.11 -3.51 2.19
CA ILE A 221 8.82 -2.31 1.78
C ILE A 221 7.88 -1.22 1.29
N VAL A 222 8.34 0.02 1.43
CA VAL A 222 7.72 1.21 0.87
C VAL A 222 8.58 1.67 -0.30
N TYR A 223 7.96 1.90 -1.46
CA TYR A 223 8.63 2.45 -2.63
C TYR A 223 7.73 3.45 -3.36
N ALA A 224 8.34 4.40 -4.06
CA ALA A 224 7.63 5.26 -5.00
C ALA A 224 7.67 4.60 -6.38
N PRO A 225 6.56 4.33 -7.06
CA PRO A 225 6.58 3.71 -8.39
C PRO A 225 7.37 4.54 -9.41
N PRO A 226 8.00 3.90 -10.42
CA PRO A 226 8.60 4.60 -11.55
C PRO A 226 7.63 5.56 -12.22
N SER A 227 8.12 6.73 -12.64
CA SER A 227 7.28 7.72 -13.32
C SER A 227 6.78 7.15 -14.65
N GLY A 228 5.48 7.25 -14.88
CA GLY A 228 4.83 6.71 -16.08
C GLY A 228 4.26 5.30 -15.89
N ASP A 229 4.58 4.59 -14.81
CA ASP A 229 3.99 3.29 -14.52
C ASP A 229 2.53 3.41 -14.07
N LEU A 230 1.78 2.31 -14.21
CA LEU A 230 0.39 2.20 -13.78
C LEU A 230 0.18 2.62 -12.32
N TYR A 231 1.12 2.27 -11.43
CA TYR A 231 1.01 2.61 -10.01
C TYR A 231 1.49 4.02 -9.67
N SER A 232 2.11 4.75 -10.59
CA SER A 232 2.61 6.11 -10.32
C SER A 232 1.52 7.12 -9.94
N TYR A 233 0.26 6.81 -10.23
CA TYR A 233 -0.91 7.65 -9.91
C TYR A 233 -1.50 7.42 -8.52
N THR A 234 -1.04 6.41 -7.77
CA THR A 234 -1.62 6.05 -6.45
C THR A 234 -0.81 6.59 -5.28
N GLY A 235 0.47 6.91 -5.49
CA GLY A 235 1.41 7.36 -4.46
C GLY A 235 2.41 6.27 -4.08
N ASP A 236 2.92 6.32 -2.85
CA ASP A 236 3.82 5.28 -2.35
C ASP A 236 3.11 3.94 -2.27
N ILE A 237 3.77 2.88 -2.74
CA ILE A 237 3.31 1.51 -2.66
C ILE A 237 3.97 0.82 -1.47
N ILE A 238 3.16 0.05 -0.75
CA ILE A 238 3.57 -0.71 0.43
C ILE A 238 3.30 -2.17 0.12
N HIS A 239 4.33 -2.93 -0.27
CA HIS A 239 4.18 -4.33 -0.66
C HIS A 239 5.32 -5.20 -0.12
N ARG A 240 5.06 -6.51 -0.01
CA ARG A 240 6.07 -7.47 0.44
C ARG A 240 7.13 -7.66 -0.62
N LEU A 241 8.38 -7.70 -0.17
CA LEU A 241 9.52 -8.00 -1.01
C LEU A 241 9.60 -9.51 -1.29
N PHE A 242 9.70 -9.86 -2.56
CA PHE A 242 9.92 -11.24 -2.98
C PHE A 242 11.37 -11.47 -3.40
N PHE A 243 11.83 -10.77 -4.46
CA PHE A 243 13.23 -10.77 -4.89
C PHE A 243 13.88 -9.39 -4.79
N LYS A 244 15.13 -9.36 -4.33
CA LYS A 244 16.13 -8.33 -4.62
C LYS A 244 16.92 -8.79 -5.84
N ILE A 245 16.79 -8.06 -6.93
CA ILE A 245 17.38 -8.35 -8.22
C ILE A 245 18.59 -7.44 -8.41
N ARG A 246 19.79 -8.00 -8.51
CA ARG A 246 20.99 -7.24 -8.90
C ARG A 246 21.16 -7.29 -10.41
N SER A 247 21.31 -6.14 -11.05
CA SER A 247 21.57 -6.03 -12.48
C SER A 247 22.24 -4.70 -12.83
N GLY A 248 23.28 -4.72 -13.67
CA GLY A 248 23.95 -3.50 -14.13
C GLY A 248 24.57 -2.64 -13.00
N GLY A 249 24.87 -3.22 -11.83
CA GLY A 249 25.34 -2.48 -10.66
C GLY A 249 24.23 -1.80 -9.83
N GLU A 250 22.98 -1.97 -10.22
CA GLU A 250 21.79 -1.49 -9.50
C GLU A 250 21.01 -2.65 -8.88
N THR A 251 20.17 -2.32 -7.90
CA THR A 251 19.23 -3.27 -7.30
C THR A 251 17.79 -2.90 -7.68
N TYR A 252 16.99 -3.89 -8.03
CA TYR A 252 15.56 -3.78 -8.32
C TYR A 252 14.78 -4.69 -7.38
N TYR A 253 13.52 -4.35 -7.13
CA TYR A 253 12.68 -5.08 -6.18
C TYR A 253 11.48 -5.69 -6.90
N LEU A 254 11.37 -7.01 -6.87
CA LEU A 254 10.13 -7.69 -7.25
C LEU A 254 9.22 -7.75 -6.02
N THR A 255 8.09 -7.05 -6.09
CA THR A 255 7.16 -6.88 -4.97
C THR A 255 5.77 -7.38 -5.28
N LYS A 256 5.03 -7.70 -4.22
CA LYS A 256 3.65 -8.13 -4.30
C LYS A 256 2.90 -7.82 -3.00
N GLY A 257 1.66 -7.36 -3.11
CA GLY A 257 0.77 -7.23 -1.97
C GLY A 257 0.35 -8.59 -1.39
N ASP A 258 0.28 -8.70 -0.07
CA ASP A 258 -0.14 -9.93 0.62
C ASP A 258 -1.56 -10.36 0.24
N ASN A 259 -2.44 -9.40 -0.05
CA ASN A 259 -3.81 -9.62 -0.49
C ASN A 259 -3.99 -9.59 -2.02
N ASN A 260 -2.89 -9.47 -2.77
CA ASN A 260 -2.93 -9.42 -4.24
C ASN A 260 -2.74 -10.82 -4.85
N PRO A 261 -3.47 -11.19 -5.91
CA PRO A 261 -3.33 -12.50 -6.56
C PRO A 261 -2.10 -12.59 -7.49
N MET A 262 -1.54 -11.46 -7.90
CA MET A 262 -0.42 -11.37 -8.84
C MET A 262 0.65 -10.39 -8.33
N PHE A 263 1.84 -10.46 -8.92
CA PHE A 263 2.96 -9.54 -8.65
C PHE A 263 2.73 -8.17 -9.25
N ASP A 264 3.41 -7.16 -8.72
CA ASP A 264 3.26 -5.79 -9.19
C ASP A 264 3.65 -5.63 -10.67
N VAL A 265 4.67 -6.36 -11.13
CA VAL A 265 5.12 -6.35 -12.54
C VAL A 265 4.15 -7.05 -13.51
N GLN A 266 3.20 -7.82 -12.97
CA GLN A 266 2.16 -8.49 -13.75
C GLN A 266 0.95 -7.58 -13.98
N ALA A 267 0.84 -6.46 -13.26
CA ALA A 267 -0.26 -5.52 -13.41
C ALA A 267 -0.22 -4.80 -14.77
N TYR A 268 -1.36 -4.77 -15.45
CA TYR A 268 -1.51 -4.09 -16.72
C TYR A 268 -2.96 -3.61 -16.94
N ASP A 269 -3.12 -2.36 -17.35
CA ASP A 269 -4.39 -1.77 -17.75
C ASP A 269 -4.46 -1.72 -19.27
N TYR A 270 -5.42 -2.46 -19.86
CA TYR A 270 -5.60 -2.55 -21.31
C TYR A 270 -6.26 -1.31 -21.92
N SER A 271 -7.00 -0.54 -21.12
CA SER A 271 -7.61 0.72 -21.55
C SER A 271 -6.57 1.83 -21.63
N ALA A 272 -5.68 1.91 -20.63
CA ALA A 272 -4.57 2.86 -20.59
C ALA A 272 -3.33 2.40 -21.37
N MET A 273 -3.28 1.12 -21.76
CA MET A 273 -2.10 0.45 -22.34
C MET A 273 -0.85 0.64 -21.47
N LEU A 274 -1.01 0.41 -20.16
CA LEU A 274 0.00 0.77 -19.17
C LEU A 274 0.23 -0.36 -18.17
N GLY A 275 1.50 -0.77 -18.04
CA GLY A 275 1.94 -1.74 -17.06
C GLY A 275 2.69 -1.11 -15.90
N ASN A 276 3.21 -1.95 -15.03
CA ASN A 276 4.04 -1.55 -13.90
C ASN A 276 5.39 -2.27 -13.96
N ASN A 277 6.46 -1.59 -13.55
CA ASN A 277 7.82 -2.08 -13.57
C ASN A 277 8.34 -2.34 -12.17
N ALA A 278 9.38 -3.18 -12.07
CA ALA A 278 10.09 -3.38 -10.81
C ALA A 278 10.83 -2.08 -10.43
N PRO A 279 10.57 -1.47 -9.26
CA PRO A 279 11.26 -0.28 -8.82
C PRO A 279 12.75 -0.55 -8.56
N SER A 280 13.62 0.40 -8.91
CA SER A 280 15.05 0.34 -8.57
C SER A 280 15.33 0.85 -7.15
N SER A 281 16.58 0.71 -6.72
CA SER A 281 17.13 1.22 -5.46
C SER A 281 16.79 2.70 -5.21
N GLY A 282 16.77 3.55 -6.25
CA GLY A 282 16.42 4.96 -6.15
C GLY A 282 14.94 5.24 -5.82
N HIS A 283 14.07 4.26 -6.08
CA HIS A 283 12.64 4.30 -5.79
C HIS A 283 12.30 3.77 -4.39
N TYR A 284 13.22 3.02 -3.77
CA TYR A 284 13.08 2.47 -2.42
C TYR A 284 13.03 3.58 -1.37
N LYS A 285 12.05 3.50 -0.46
CA LYS A 285 11.91 4.41 0.68
C LYS A 285 12.28 3.75 2.00
N GLY A 286 12.20 2.43 2.11
CA GLY A 286 12.55 1.73 3.34
C GLY A 286 11.67 0.52 3.60
N LYS A 287 11.97 -0.22 4.67
CA LYS A 287 11.14 -1.30 5.18
C LYS A 287 10.31 -0.86 6.38
N ILE A 288 9.16 -1.50 6.57
CA ILE A 288 8.31 -1.26 7.73
C ILE A 288 8.96 -1.87 8.97
N LEU A 289 9.15 -1.06 10.02
CA LEU A 289 9.59 -1.54 11.33
C LEU A 289 8.42 -1.87 12.25
N PHE A 290 7.42 -0.99 12.27
CA PHE A 290 6.21 -1.18 13.04
C PHE A 290 5.05 -0.41 12.43
N LYS A 291 3.84 -0.77 12.86
CA LYS A 291 2.59 -0.11 12.50
C LYS A 291 1.80 0.26 13.74
N VAL A 292 1.06 1.37 13.66
CA VAL A 292 0.11 1.80 14.68
C VAL A 292 -1.27 1.89 14.05
N PRO A 293 -2.20 1.02 14.46
CA PRO A 293 -3.54 0.98 13.89
C PRO A 293 -4.28 2.31 13.97
N PHE A 294 -5.04 2.60 12.91
CA PHE A 294 -5.95 3.74 12.79
C PHE A 294 -5.33 5.16 12.82
N LEU A 295 -4.05 5.32 13.17
CA LEU A 295 -3.41 6.64 13.24
C LEU A 295 -3.08 7.24 11.86
N GLY A 296 -3.24 6.48 10.78
CA GLY A 296 -3.09 6.94 9.41
C GLY A 296 -4.32 7.66 8.86
N TYR A 297 -5.52 7.44 9.40
CA TYR A 297 -6.77 8.01 8.87
C TYR A 297 -6.78 9.55 8.74
N PRO A 298 -6.17 10.34 9.65
CA PRO A 298 -6.05 11.78 9.43
C PRO A 298 -5.31 12.14 8.14
N LYS A 299 -4.22 11.43 7.81
CA LYS A 299 -3.48 11.64 6.54
C LYS A 299 -4.32 11.26 5.33
N LEU A 300 -5.03 10.13 5.39
CA LEU A 300 -5.93 9.68 4.32
C LEU A 300 -7.01 10.74 4.04
N PHE A 301 -7.61 11.29 5.10
CA PHE A 301 -8.63 12.32 4.99
C PHE A 301 -8.11 13.61 4.37
N ILE A 302 -6.93 14.10 4.81
CA ILE A 302 -6.33 15.33 4.28
C ILE A 302 -5.89 15.15 2.81
N SER A 303 -5.45 13.95 2.45
CA SER A 303 -4.92 13.65 1.12
C SER A 303 -6.00 13.22 0.11
N GLY A 304 -7.28 13.23 0.49
CA GLY A 304 -8.39 12.91 -0.42
C GLY A 304 -8.65 11.42 -0.64
N PHE A 305 -7.99 10.52 0.09
CA PHE A 305 -8.21 9.08 0.01
C PHE A 305 -9.44 8.69 0.85
N TYR A 306 -10.64 9.08 0.42
CA TYR A 306 -11.89 8.80 1.16
C TYR A 306 -12.50 7.43 0.86
N ALA A 307 -12.41 6.98 -0.40
CA ALA A 307 -12.97 5.70 -0.82
C ALA A 307 -12.07 4.54 -0.41
N GLU A 308 -12.68 3.42 -0.03
CA GLU A 308 -11.96 2.16 0.13
C GLU A 308 -11.60 1.60 -1.24
N THR A 309 -10.42 0.99 -1.33
CA THR A 309 -9.99 0.28 -2.53
C THR A 309 -10.73 -1.06 -2.64
N ALA A 310 -10.74 -1.66 -3.83
CA ALA A 310 -11.22 -3.03 -3.99
C ALA A 310 -10.56 -3.97 -2.95
N ASN A 311 -11.29 -5.01 -2.54
CA ASN A 311 -10.85 -6.08 -1.62
C ASN A 311 -10.66 -5.70 -0.14
N CYS A 312 -11.05 -4.51 0.32
CA CYS A 312 -10.95 -4.16 1.75
C CYS A 312 -11.80 -5.03 2.70
N GLY A 313 -12.80 -5.74 2.19
CA GLY A 313 -13.60 -6.71 2.95
C GLY A 313 -13.20 -8.18 2.75
N SER A 314 -12.00 -8.44 2.21
CA SER A 314 -11.54 -9.82 1.98
C SER A 314 -10.03 -9.98 2.12
N THR A 315 -9.58 -11.14 2.57
CA THR A 315 -8.19 -11.59 2.59
C THR A 315 -7.95 -12.64 1.51
N LEU A 316 -6.70 -12.75 1.06
CA LEU A 316 -6.26 -13.79 0.13
C LEU A 316 -5.34 -14.74 0.89
N GLU A 317 -5.75 -16.00 1.01
CA GLU A 317 -4.97 -17.05 1.64
C GLU A 317 -4.27 -17.90 0.58
N TYR A 318 -2.95 -18.06 0.75
CA TYR A 318 -2.14 -18.94 -0.08
C TYR A 318 -2.12 -20.34 0.53
N PRO A 319 -2.08 -21.39 -0.30
CA PRO A 319 -1.90 -22.74 0.21
C PRO A 319 -0.62 -22.84 1.03
N SER A 320 -0.70 -23.51 2.17
CA SER A 320 0.47 -23.83 2.99
C SER A 320 1.43 -24.69 2.17
N VAL A 321 2.66 -24.23 2.01
CA VAL A 321 3.73 -25.03 1.40
C VAL A 321 4.03 -26.17 2.37
N SER A 322 3.61 -27.39 2.01
CA SER A 322 3.85 -28.63 2.76
C SER A 322 5.25 -29.18 2.53
#